data_AF-A0A3N5SYT5-F1
#
_entry.id   AF-A0A3N5SYT5-F1
#
_cell.length_a   1.000
_cell.length_b   1.000
_cell.length_c   1.000
_cell.angle_alpha   90.00
_cell.angle_beta   90.00
_cell.angle_gamma   90.00
#
_symmetry.space_group_name_H-M   'P 1'
#
loop_
_entity.id
_entity.type
_entity.pdbx_description
1 polymer ?
#
loop_
_entity_poly.entity_id
_entity_poly.type
_entity_poly.pdbx_seq_one_letter_code
_entity_poly.pdbx_strand_id
1 'polypeptide(L)'
;TNGGFTALKFGKTDKKVYSELTTDHPIDLTRYQVINCYMGRAGLINSGGASSGESDLAEAVTTAVINKRAGGMGLISGRKAFQKPMKDGVEILNAIQDVYRCKEVTIA
;
A
#
# COMPACT_ATOMS: atom_id res chain seq x y z
N THR A 1 2.66 1.53 11.09
CA THR A 1 2.16 0.94 12.35
C THR A 1 0.85 0.20 12.08
N ASN A 2 0.56 -0.85 12.85
CA ASN A 2 -0.65 -1.68 12.74
C ASN A 2 -1.68 -1.31 13.82
N GLY A 3 -2.90 -1.85 13.76
CA GLY A 3 -3.92 -1.68 14.82
C GLY A 3 -4.92 -0.55 14.60
N GLY A 4 -5.14 -0.12 13.35
CA GLY A 4 -6.01 1.02 13.03
C GLY A 4 -7.42 0.90 13.62
N PHE A 5 -8.06 -0.27 13.54
CA PHE A 5 -9.41 -0.47 14.10
C PHE A 5 -9.46 -0.32 15.63
N THR A 6 -8.46 -0.88 16.34
CA THR A 6 -8.37 -0.81 17.81
C THR A 6 -7.99 0.59 18.29
N ALA A 7 -7.08 1.27 17.58
CA ALA A 7 -6.62 2.61 17.94
C ALA A 7 -7.67 3.69 17.65
N LEU A 8 -8.31 3.65 16.48
CA LEU A 8 -9.27 4.66 16.05
C LEU A 8 -10.68 4.40 16.58
N LYS A 9 -10.94 3.20 17.14
CA LYS A 9 -12.27 2.73 17.56
C LYS A 9 -13.33 2.92 16.47
N PHE A 10 -12.91 2.75 15.21
CA PHE A 10 -13.72 2.95 14.02
C PHE A 10 -14.04 1.61 13.36
N GLY A 11 -15.31 1.32 13.12
CA GLY A 11 -15.77 0.07 12.51
C GLY A 11 -15.80 -1.13 13.47
N LYS A 12 -16.09 -2.31 12.92
CA LYS A 12 -16.08 -3.59 13.66
C LYS A 12 -14.85 -4.40 13.27
N THR A 13 -14.17 -4.96 14.27
CA THR A 13 -13.03 -5.87 14.07
C THR A 13 -13.09 -6.97 15.12
N ASP A 14 -12.66 -8.17 14.76
CA ASP A 14 -12.37 -9.23 15.72
C ASP A 14 -10.92 -9.07 16.24
N LYS A 15 -10.63 -9.53 17.45
CA LYS A 15 -9.27 -9.54 18.02
C LYS A 15 -8.33 -10.44 17.21
N LYS A 16 -8.87 -11.52 16.64
CA LYS A 16 -8.14 -12.50 15.83
C LYS A 16 -7.46 -11.89 14.61
N VAL A 17 -7.99 -10.79 14.07
CA VAL A 17 -7.36 -10.05 12.96
C VAL A 17 -5.91 -9.72 13.29
N TYR A 18 -5.62 -9.31 14.53
CA TYR A 18 -4.29 -8.87 14.96
C TYR A 18 -3.51 -9.93 15.73
N SER A 19 -4.17 -10.95 16.30
CA SER A 19 -3.50 -11.98 17.12
C SER A 19 -3.20 -13.29 16.40
N GLU A 20 -3.99 -13.65 15.38
CA GLU A 20 -3.94 -14.99 14.77
C GLU A 20 -3.92 -14.94 13.23
N LEU A 21 -4.65 -14.00 12.62
CA LEU A 21 -4.93 -14.01 11.18
C LEU A 21 -3.96 -13.16 10.35
N THR A 22 -3.02 -12.49 10.99
CA THR A 22 -1.99 -11.68 10.33
C THR A 22 -0.70 -11.69 11.14
N THR A 23 0.35 -11.11 10.58
CA THR A 23 1.65 -10.92 11.23
C THR A 23 2.00 -9.43 11.25
N ASP A 24 3.09 -9.05 11.91
CA ASP A 24 3.61 -7.68 11.84
C ASP A 24 4.27 -7.35 10.49
N HIS A 25 4.41 -8.34 9.59
CA HIS A 25 5.00 -8.12 8.29
C HIS A 25 4.05 -7.31 7.39
N PRO A 26 4.50 -6.20 6.77
CA PRO A 26 3.62 -5.29 6.03
C PRO A 26 2.91 -5.96 4.85
N ILE A 27 3.56 -6.93 4.19
CA ILE A 27 2.94 -7.69 3.09
C ILE A 27 1.75 -8.52 3.59
N ASP A 28 1.85 -9.14 4.76
CA ASP A 28 0.76 -9.96 5.31
C ASP A 28 -0.42 -9.10 5.76
N LEU A 29 -0.12 -7.92 6.32
CA LEU A 29 -1.12 -6.91 6.67
C LEU A 29 -1.88 -6.41 5.44
N THR A 30 -1.18 -6.07 4.36
CA THR A 30 -1.82 -5.65 3.12
C THR A 30 -2.55 -6.81 2.43
N ARG A 31 -2.03 -8.04 2.53
CA ARG A 31 -2.70 -9.23 1.99
C ARG A 31 -4.02 -9.51 2.69
N TYR A 32 -4.11 -9.22 3.99
CA TYR A 32 -5.39 -9.29 4.70
C TYR A 32 -6.44 -8.34 4.07
N GLN A 33 -6.03 -7.19 3.54
CA GLN A 33 -6.95 -6.30 2.80
C GLN A 33 -7.38 -6.92 1.47
N VAL A 34 -6.46 -7.57 0.73
CA VAL A 34 -6.76 -8.27 -0.53
C VAL A 34 -7.79 -9.39 -0.32
N ILE A 35 -7.70 -10.12 0.80
CA ILE A 35 -8.68 -11.15 1.19
C ILE A 35 -10.09 -10.54 1.30
N ASN A 36 -10.22 -9.34 1.86
CA ASN A 36 -11.49 -8.62 1.96
C ASN A 36 -12.03 -8.15 0.60
N CYS A 37 -11.23 -8.19 -0.47
CA CYS A 37 -11.65 -7.93 -1.84
C CYS A 37 -12.04 -9.22 -2.58
N TYR A 38 -12.82 -10.09 -1.93
CA TYR A 38 -13.23 -11.40 -2.45
C TYR A 38 -12.03 -12.26 -2.88
N MET A 39 -11.02 -12.38 -2.00
CA MET A 39 -9.77 -13.09 -2.32
C MET A 39 -9.07 -12.55 -3.57
N GLY A 40 -9.11 -11.23 -3.77
CA GLY A 40 -8.50 -10.55 -4.92
C GLY A 40 -9.30 -10.60 -6.23
N ARG A 41 -10.53 -11.16 -6.23
CA ARG A 41 -11.40 -11.09 -7.43
C ARG A 41 -11.80 -9.66 -7.77
N ALA A 42 -11.99 -8.82 -6.75
CA ALA A 42 -12.05 -7.38 -6.93
C ALA A 42 -10.64 -6.81 -6.71
N GLY A 43 -10.14 -6.03 -7.66
CA GLY A 43 -8.80 -5.46 -7.56
C GLY A 43 -8.66 -4.49 -6.39
N LEU A 44 -7.67 -4.71 -5.53
CA LEU A 44 -7.31 -3.76 -4.47
C LEU A 44 -6.38 -2.68 -5.03
N ILE A 45 -6.79 -1.42 -4.91
CA ILE A 45 -5.92 -0.26 -5.11
C ILE A 45 -5.76 0.48 -3.79
N ASN A 46 -4.50 0.68 -3.35
CA ASN A 46 -4.20 1.30 -2.07
C ASN A 46 -3.76 2.76 -2.22
N SER A 47 -3.86 3.55 -1.15
CA SER A 47 -3.37 4.93 -1.15
C SER A 47 -1.86 4.98 -0.92
N GLY A 48 -1.17 5.90 -1.62
CA GLY A 48 0.25 6.21 -1.39
C GLY A 48 0.55 6.98 -0.10
N GLY A 49 -0.48 7.31 0.69
CA GLY A 49 -0.34 7.99 1.98
C GLY A 49 -0.26 9.51 1.89
N ALA A 50 0.00 10.15 3.03
CA ALA A 50 0.25 11.59 3.11
C ALA A 50 1.65 11.92 2.60
N SER A 51 1.86 13.17 2.16
CA SER A 51 3.20 13.64 1.80
C SER A 51 4.02 13.90 3.06
N SER A 52 5.24 13.41 3.08
CA SER A 52 6.25 13.60 4.13
C SER A 52 7.40 14.48 3.65
N GLY A 53 7.32 15.02 2.42
CA GLY A 53 8.36 15.87 1.87
C GLY A 53 9.44 15.04 1.19
N GLU A 54 10.66 15.07 1.73
CA GLU A 54 11.84 14.52 1.05
C GLU A 54 11.79 12.99 0.87
N SER A 55 11.10 12.26 1.77
CA SER A 55 10.99 10.80 1.69
C SER A 55 9.85 10.30 0.78
N ASP A 56 9.12 11.19 0.10
CA ASP A 56 7.93 10.83 -0.67
C ASP A 56 8.20 9.77 -1.74
N LEU A 57 9.32 9.87 -2.47
CA LEU A 57 9.70 8.91 -3.51
C LEU A 57 9.96 7.51 -2.92
N ALA A 58 10.82 7.43 -1.91
CA ALA A 58 11.18 6.17 -1.26
C ALA A 58 9.96 5.49 -0.63
N GLU A 59 9.10 6.28 0.02
CA GLU A 59 7.87 5.77 0.61
C GLU A 59 6.84 5.32 -0.44
N ALA A 60 6.72 6.05 -1.56
CA ALA A 60 5.83 5.66 -2.66
C ALA A 60 6.26 4.33 -3.28
N VAL A 61 7.56 4.15 -3.53
CA VAL A 61 8.13 2.89 -4.02
C VAL A 61 7.91 1.78 -3.01
N THR A 62 8.22 2.01 -1.73
CA THR A 62 8.03 1.02 -0.66
C THR A 62 6.57 0.57 -0.57
N THR A 63 5.63 1.51 -0.62
CA THR A 63 4.20 1.22 -0.56
C THR A 63 3.74 0.44 -1.80
N ALA A 64 4.22 0.82 -2.99
CA ALA A 64 3.91 0.10 -4.23
C ALA A 64 4.43 -1.34 -4.20
N VAL A 65 5.66 -1.55 -3.68
CA VAL A 65 6.26 -2.89 -3.53
C VAL A 65 5.42 -3.72 -2.58
N ILE A 66 5.11 -3.21 -1.38
CA ILE A 66 4.28 -3.93 -0.41
C ILE A 66 2.92 -4.30 -1.02
N ASN A 67 2.25 -3.36 -1.69
CA ASN A 67 0.94 -3.59 -2.28
C ASN A 67 0.98 -4.64 -3.39
N LYS A 68 1.93 -4.52 -4.33
CA LYS A 68 2.09 -5.49 -5.41
C LYS A 68 2.40 -6.87 -4.87
N ARG A 69 3.35 -6.96 -3.94
CA ARG A 69 3.76 -8.24 -3.34
C ARG A 69 2.62 -8.90 -2.57
N ALA A 70 1.73 -8.13 -1.94
CA ALA A 70 0.54 -8.64 -1.28
C ALA A 70 -0.53 -9.18 -2.25
N GLY A 71 -0.50 -8.78 -3.52
CA GLY A 71 -1.51 -9.13 -4.54
C GLY A 71 -2.42 -7.97 -4.94
N GLY A 72 -2.13 -6.74 -4.51
CA GLY A 72 -2.82 -5.53 -4.96
C GLY A 72 -2.46 -5.14 -6.40
N MET A 73 -3.36 -4.41 -7.05
CA MET A 73 -3.31 -4.12 -8.50
C MET A 73 -2.83 -2.72 -8.85
N GLY A 74 -2.74 -1.81 -7.87
CA GLY A 74 -2.36 -0.43 -8.14
C GLY A 74 -2.28 0.43 -6.90
N LEU A 75 -1.78 1.65 -7.10
CA LEU A 75 -1.65 2.66 -6.06
C LEU A 75 -2.26 3.98 -6.51
N ILE A 76 -3.01 4.63 -5.62
CA ILE A 76 -3.53 5.99 -5.81
C ILE A 76 -2.49 6.96 -5.25
N SER A 77 -1.89 7.78 -6.11
CA SER A 77 -0.95 8.83 -5.71
C SER A 77 -1.52 10.21 -6.05
N GLY A 78 -1.84 10.97 -4.99
CA GLY A 78 -2.35 12.33 -5.09
C GLY A 78 -1.30 13.33 -4.59
N ARG A 79 -1.44 13.75 -3.33
CA ARG A 79 -0.58 14.77 -2.69
C ARG A 79 0.92 14.55 -2.94
N LYS A 80 1.42 13.31 -2.80
CA LYS A 80 2.84 12.97 -3.03
C LYS A 80 3.34 13.37 -4.41
N ALA A 81 2.52 13.22 -5.46
CA ALA A 81 2.90 13.60 -6.82
C ALA A 81 2.56 15.07 -7.14
N PHE A 82 1.36 15.52 -6.78
CA PHE A 82 0.81 16.79 -7.25
C PHE A 82 1.18 18.01 -6.38
N GLN A 83 1.75 17.83 -5.19
CA GLN A 83 2.27 18.93 -4.35
C GLN A 83 3.78 19.16 -4.51
N LYS A 84 4.39 18.53 -5.52
CA LYS A 84 5.80 18.64 -5.86
C LYS A 84 6.01 19.49 -7.11
N PRO A 85 7.24 20.00 -7.36
CA PRO A 85 7.63 20.43 -8.69
C PRO A 85 7.28 19.35 -9.72
N MET A 86 6.82 19.78 -10.91
CA MET A 86 6.30 18.88 -11.95
C MET A 86 7.23 17.69 -12.23
N LYS A 87 8.54 17.95 -12.34
CA LYS A 87 9.55 16.92 -12.61
C LYS A 87 9.53 15.82 -11.53
N ASP A 88 9.55 16.22 -10.27
CA ASP A 88 9.61 15.30 -9.13
C ASP A 88 8.29 14.53 -8.97
N GLY A 89 7.15 15.20 -9.23
CA GLY A 89 5.84 14.55 -9.23
C GLY A 89 5.72 13.47 -10.30
N VAL A 90 6.21 13.74 -11.51
CA VAL A 90 6.29 12.76 -12.61
C VAL A 90 7.21 11.60 -12.26
N GLU A 91 8.36 11.88 -11.64
CA GLU A 91 9.30 10.85 -11.18
C GLU A 91 8.63 9.89 -10.19
N ILE A 92 7.88 10.39 -9.21
CA ILE A 92 7.14 9.56 -8.26
C ILE A 92 6.12 8.65 -8.97
N LEU A 93 5.37 9.18 -9.94
CA LEU A 93 4.39 8.39 -10.69
C LEU A 93 5.06 7.30 -11.54
N ASN A 94 6.17 7.62 -12.21
CA ASN A 94 6.93 6.66 -13.00
C ASN A 94 7.53 5.57 -12.11
N ALA A 95 8.13 5.93 -10.97
CA ALA A 95 8.70 4.97 -10.04
C ALA A 95 7.66 3.97 -9.51
N ILE A 96 6.44 4.43 -9.23
CA ILE A 96 5.33 3.53 -8.87
C ILE A 96 5.02 2.58 -10.02
N GLN A 97 4.92 3.08 -11.26
CA GLN A 97 4.65 2.25 -12.44
C GLN A 97 5.76 1.22 -12.68
N ASP A 98 7.02 1.61 -12.49
CA ASP A 98 8.18 0.73 -12.63
C ASP A 98 8.12 -0.45 -11.66
N VAL A 99 7.64 -0.25 -10.41
CA VAL A 99 7.40 -1.36 -9.49
C VAL A 99 6.39 -2.36 -10.06
N TYR A 100 5.28 -1.90 -10.66
CA TYR A 100 4.29 -2.80 -11.26
C TYR A 100 4.81 -3.48 -12.54
N ARG A 101 5.71 -2.84 -13.29
CA ARG A 101 6.35 -3.39 -14.49
C ARG A 101 7.55 -4.29 -14.20
N CYS A 102 8.20 -4.16 -13.04
CA CYS A 102 9.36 -4.94 -12.62
C CYS A 102 8.95 -6.41 -12.37
N LYS A 103 9.52 -7.33 -13.14
CA LYS A 103 9.14 -8.76 -13.12
C LYS A 103 9.65 -9.46 -11.86
N GLU A 104 10.69 -8.91 -11.26
CA GLU A 104 11.35 -9.39 -10.05
C GLU A 104 10.50 -9.13 -8.79
N VAL A 105 9.65 -8.09 -8.81
CA VAL A 105 8.67 -7.87 -7.75
C VAL A 105 7.44 -8.74 -8.01
N THR A 106 7.51 -9.99 -7.54
CA THR A 106 6.42 -10.97 -7.63
C THR A 106 5.48 -10.88 -6.42
N ILE A 107 4.31 -11.50 -6.55
CA ILE A 107 3.48 -11.82 -5.38
C ILE A 107 4.29 -12.71 -4.44
N ALA A 108 4.27 -12.40 -3.14
CA ALA A 108 5.01 -13.09 -2.08
C ALA A 108 4.31 -14.35 -1.61
#